data_AF-A0A6N2S351-F1
#
_entry.id   AF-A0A6N2S351-F1
#
_cell.length_a   1.000
_cell.length_b   1.000
_cell.length_c   1.000
_cell.angle_alpha   90.00
_cell.angle_beta   90.00
_cell.angle_gamma   90.00
#
_symmetry.space_group_name_H-M   'P 1'
#
loop_
_entity.id
_entity.type
_entity.pdbx_description
1 polymer ?
#
loop_
_entity_poly.entity_id
_entity_poly.type
_entity_poly.pdbx_seq_one_letter_code
_entity_poly.pdbx_strand_id
1 'polypeptide(L)'
;MRADTRLPPYLPYPRFLLQADLTQTAKLLYALLLDRATLSQSNGWLDESGRIYLVFPIEKIAAALDRSTMTVKTALSELEDAGLIERRRSGFSKPNRIYVKLPPEGQNSFQTTDRNPSSIEKEKCPTDGKKIVPMTDRKLSPNNLSSSNLNQNHMSRESEAPAAYGRYKNVFLLDTEHAELLRDYPDRLDRLISELSSYMESTGRSYQNHAATIRRWAENDKTKGVPKQGIPDYTCKEGESL
;
A
#
# COMPACT_ATOMS: atom_id res chain seq x y z
N MET A 1 -24.38 -24.09 22.65
CA MET A 1 -24.85 -22.69 22.78
C MET A 1 -26.07 -22.68 23.68
N ARG A 2 -26.14 -21.77 24.65
CA ARG A 2 -27.37 -21.55 25.44
C ARG A 2 -28.20 -20.46 24.74
N ALA A 3 -29.52 -20.46 24.91
CA ALA A 3 -30.41 -19.47 24.28
C ALA A 3 -29.99 -18.02 24.56
N ASP A 4 -29.31 -17.77 25.68
CA ASP A 4 -28.88 -16.44 26.13
C ASP A 4 -27.50 -16.02 25.59
N THR A 5 -26.88 -16.84 24.75
CA THR A 5 -25.52 -16.57 24.23
C THR A 5 -25.62 -15.59 23.06
N ARG A 6 -25.13 -14.36 23.23
CA ARG A 6 -25.03 -13.39 22.12
C ARG A 6 -23.97 -13.88 21.14
N LEU A 7 -24.35 -14.01 19.88
CA LEU A 7 -23.42 -14.37 18.82
C LEU A 7 -22.47 -13.20 18.56
N PRO A 8 -21.16 -13.49 18.37
CA PRO A 8 -20.24 -12.47 17.88
C PRO A 8 -20.68 -12.01 16.48
N PRO A 9 -20.21 -10.83 16.03
CA PRO A 9 -20.42 -10.39 14.66
C PRO A 9 -19.90 -11.46 13.70
N TYR A 10 -20.72 -11.81 12.72
CA TYR A 10 -20.43 -12.84 11.73
C TYR A 10 -20.51 -12.26 10.33
N LEU A 11 -19.75 -12.84 9.42
CA LEU A 11 -19.75 -12.47 8.01
C LEU A 11 -20.80 -13.32 7.27
N PRO A 12 -21.77 -12.73 6.56
CA PRO A 12 -22.71 -13.50 5.77
C PRO A 12 -21.98 -14.17 4.61
N TYR A 13 -22.05 -15.50 4.54
CA TYR A 13 -21.43 -16.28 3.47
C TYR A 13 -22.51 -16.83 2.51
N PRO A 14 -22.56 -16.36 1.25
CA PRO A 14 -23.56 -16.81 0.28
C PRO A 14 -23.42 -18.29 -0.08
N ARG A 15 -24.55 -19.01 -0.07
CA ARG A 15 -24.58 -20.47 -0.31
C ARG A 15 -24.09 -20.85 -1.71
N PHE A 16 -24.33 -20.01 -2.72
CA PHE A 16 -23.90 -20.27 -4.09
C PHE A 16 -22.37 -20.33 -4.23
N LEU A 17 -21.60 -19.66 -3.35
CA LEU A 17 -20.14 -19.71 -3.37
C LEU A 17 -19.60 -21.08 -2.93
N LEU A 18 -20.39 -21.87 -2.18
CA LEU A 18 -19.96 -23.22 -1.77
C LEU A 18 -19.71 -24.10 -2.98
N GLN A 19 -20.55 -23.99 -4.00
CA GLN A 19 -20.49 -24.78 -5.23
C GLN A 19 -19.69 -24.12 -6.36
N ALA A 20 -19.23 -22.87 -6.18
CA ALA A 20 -18.46 -22.17 -7.20
C ALA A 20 -17.04 -22.73 -7.33
N ASP A 21 -16.55 -22.86 -8.57
CA ASP A 21 -15.18 -23.25 -8.90
C ASP A 21 -14.22 -22.07 -8.77
N LEU A 22 -14.07 -21.57 -7.53
CA LEU A 22 -13.22 -20.43 -7.19
C LEU A 22 -12.24 -20.79 -6.09
N THR A 23 -11.12 -20.05 -6.00
CA THR A 23 -10.21 -20.21 -4.87
C THR A 23 -10.91 -19.87 -3.56
N GLN A 24 -10.52 -20.52 -2.46
CA GLN A 24 -11.07 -20.23 -1.14
C GLN A 24 -10.86 -18.76 -0.76
N THR A 25 -9.73 -18.17 -1.16
CA THR A 25 -9.44 -16.75 -0.98
C THR A 25 -10.43 -15.86 -1.74
N ALA A 26 -10.75 -16.20 -3.00
CA ALA A 26 -11.76 -15.47 -3.78
C ALA A 26 -13.16 -15.58 -3.16
N LYS A 27 -13.54 -16.76 -2.67
CA LYS A 27 -14.82 -16.97 -1.97
C LYS A 27 -14.92 -16.12 -0.70
N LEU A 28 -13.87 -16.09 0.13
CA LEU A 28 -13.80 -15.25 1.34
C LEU A 28 -13.81 -13.77 0.99
N LEU A 29 -13.08 -13.38 -0.06
CA LEU A 29 -13.05 -12.01 -0.56
C LEU A 29 -14.43 -11.53 -0.99
N TYR A 30 -15.18 -12.37 -1.71
CA TYR A 30 -16.55 -12.01 -2.11
C TYR A 30 -17.46 -11.82 -0.90
N ALA A 31 -17.42 -12.72 0.08
CA ALA A 31 -18.19 -12.58 1.32
C ALA A 31 -17.84 -11.26 2.07
N LEU A 32 -16.55 -10.91 2.12
CA LEU A 32 -16.08 -9.66 2.70
C LEU A 32 -16.59 -8.44 1.93
N LEU A 33 -16.56 -8.49 0.60
CA LEU A 33 -17.08 -7.41 -0.24
C LEU A 33 -18.60 -7.25 -0.08
N LEU A 34 -19.34 -8.34 0.15
CA LEU A 34 -20.77 -8.30 0.37
C LEU A 34 -21.13 -7.62 1.70
N ASP A 35 -20.43 -7.94 2.77
CA ASP A 35 -20.57 -7.25 4.06
C ASP A 35 -20.22 -5.77 3.98
N ARG A 36 -19.20 -5.42 3.19
CA ARG A 36 -18.90 -4.01 2.92
C ARG A 36 -19.93 -3.34 2.02
N ALA A 37 -20.61 -4.09 1.15
CA ALA A 37 -21.66 -3.57 0.28
C ALA A 37 -22.91 -3.19 1.09
N THR A 38 -23.26 -3.94 2.14
CA THR A 38 -24.38 -3.57 3.04
C THR A 38 -24.09 -2.27 3.79
N LEU A 39 -22.86 -2.07 4.25
CA LEU A 39 -22.42 -0.79 4.84
C LEU A 39 -22.40 0.36 3.82
N SER A 40 -22.00 0.06 2.58
CA SER A 40 -22.02 1.02 1.48
C SER A 40 -23.45 1.45 1.13
N GLN A 41 -24.40 0.51 1.15
CA GLN A 41 -25.82 0.76 0.97
C GLN A 41 -26.38 1.67 2.07
N SER A 42 -26.06 1.42 3.35
CA SER A 42 -26.52 2.27 4.45
C SER A 42 -25.92 3.67 4.41
N ASN A 43 -24.72 3.81 3.85
CA ASN A 43 -24.01 5.08 3.73
C ASN A 43 -24.38 5.87 2.46
N GLY A 44 -25.23 5.33 1.57
CA GLY A 44 -25.71 6.02 0.37
C GLY A 44 -24.67 6.13 -0.76
N TRP A 45 -23.70 5.22 -0.84
CA TRP A 45 -22.69 5.21 -1.91
C TRP A 45 -23.28 4.61 -3.20
N LEU A 46 -24.07 5.43 -3.89
CA LEU A 46 -24.76 5.10 -5.13
C LEU A 46 -24.14 5.88 -6.29
N ASP A 47 -23.93 5.20 -7.41
CA ASP A 47 -23.54 5.83 -8.65
C ASP A 47 -24.73 6.56 -9.28
N GLU A 48 -24.50 7.38 -10.32
CA GLU A 48 -25.56 8.12 -11.04
C GLU A 48 -26.67 7.21 -11.60
N SER A 49 -26.36 5.93 -11.77
CA SER A 49 -27.26 4.86 -12.22
C SER A 49 -28.00 4.14 -11.10
N GLY A 50 -27.88 4.60 -9.84
CA GLY A 50 -28.46 3.94 -8.66
C GLY A 50 -27.79 2.61 -8.27
N ARG A 51 -26.61 2.31 -8.82
CA ARG A 51 -25.85 1.11 -8.49
C ARG A 51 -24.94 1.36 -7.29
N ILE A 52 -24.95 0.44 -6.33
CA ILE A 52 -24.07 0.49 -5.16
C ILE A 52 -22.64 0.22 -5.62
N TYR A 53 -21.72 1.11 -5.24
CA TYR A 53 -20.29 0.94 -5.48
C TYR A 53 -19.52 0.94 -4.16
N LEU A 54 -18.37 0.28 -4.18
CA LEU A 54 -17.49 0.18 -3.02
C LEU A 54 -16.16 0.81 -3.36
N VAL A 55 -15.68 1.69 -2.47
CA VAL A 55 -14.32 2.21 -2.51
C VAL A 55 -13.50 1.43 -1.50
N PHE A 56 -12.81 0.39 -1.98
CA PHE A 56 -12.04 -0.50 -1.11
C PHE A 56 -10.62 -0.71 -1.66
N PRO A 57 -9.61 -0.03 -1.08
CA PRO A 57 -8.21 -0.19 -1.48
C PRO A 57 -7.73 -1.63 -1.31
N ILE A 58 -6.87 -2.09 -2.23
CA ILE A 58 -6.30 -3.45 -2.20
C ILE A 58 -5.56 -3.73 -0.89
N GLU A 59 -4.92 -2.72 -0.30
CA GLU A 59 -4.22 -2.83 0.98
C GLU A 59 -5.17 -3.15 2.14
N LYS A 60 -6.36 -2.53 2.17
CA LYS A 60 -7.36 -2.83 3.20
C LYS A 60 -7.94 -4.23 3.04
N ILE A 61 -8.11 -4.69 1.79
CA ILE A 61 -8.53 -6.06 1.50
C ILE A 61 -7.46 -7.05 2.00
N ALA A 62 -6.20 -6.79 1.68
CA ALA A 62 -5.07 -7.61 2.08
C ALA A 62 -4.95 -7.72 3.61
N ALA A 63 -5.11 -6.61 4.33
CA ALA A 63 -5.13 -6.59 5.78
C ALA A 63 -6.31 -7.36 6.37
N ALA A 64 -7.50 -7.25 5.76
CA ALA A 64 -8.70 -7.95 6.26
C ALA A 64 -8.65 -9.47 6.06
N LEU A 65 -8.02 -9.94 4.98
CA LEU A 65 -7.88 -11.37 4.69
C LEU A 65 -6.58 -11.98 5.23
N ASP A 66 -5.67 -11.16 5.76
CA ASP A 66 -4.31 -11.54 6.14
C ASP A 66 -3.57 -12.25 4.99
N ARG A 67 -3.57 -11.62 3.81
CA ARG A 67 -3.00 -12.16 2.57
C ARG A 67 -2.15 -11.13 1.84
N SER A 68 -1.24 -11.59 0.98
CA SER A 68 -0.40 -10.69 0.21
C SER A 68 -1.22 -9.91 -0.83
N THR A 69 -0.81 -8.69 -1.13
CA THR A 69 -1.47 -7.86 -2.15
C THR A 69 -1.51 -8.54 -3.52
N MET A 70 -0.52 -9.39 -3.84
CA MET A 70 -0.50 -10.21 -5.05
C MET A 70 -1.65 -11.21 -5.05
N THR A 71 -1.80 -12.01 -3.98
CA THR A 71 -2.88 -12.99 -3.89
C THR A 71 -4.27 -12.35 -3.91
N VAL A 72 -4.42 -11.15 -3.32
CA VAL A 72 -5.66 -10.39 -3.42
C VAL A 72 -5.95 -9.94 -4.84
N LYS A 73 -4.93 -9.49 -5.59
CA LYS A 73 -5.10 -9.12 -7.00
C LYS A 73 -5.55 -10.31 -7.85
N THR A 74 -4.96 -11.49 -7.63
CA THR A 74 -5.35 -12.73 -8.30
C THR A 74 -6.79 -13.14 -7.94
N ALA A 75 -7.15 -13.08 -6.66
CA ALA A 75 -8.52 -13.36 -6.22
C ALA A 75 -9.54 -12.36 -6.81
N LEU A 76 -9.16 -11.08 -6.94
CA LEU A 76 -9.99 -10.07 -7.60
C LEU A 76 -10.16 -10.37 -9.09
N SER A 77 -9.11 -10.79 -9.82
CA SER A 77 -9.25 -11.17 -11.22
C SER A 77 -10.13 -12.41 -11.38
N GLU A 78 -9.98 -13.43 -10.52
CA GLU A 78 -10.84 -14.61 -10.56
C GLU A 78 -12.33 -14.25 -10.36
N LEU A 79 -12.64 -13.32 -9.46
CA LEU A 79 -14.01 -12.85 -9.24
C LEU A 79 -14.55 -12.02 -10.42
N GLU A 80 -13.68 -11.32 -11.15
CA GLU A 80 -14.05 -10.61 -12.38
C GLU A 80 -14.33 -11.60 -13.52
N ASP A 81 -13.48 -12.61 -13.66
CA ASP A 81 -13.62 -13.67 -14.67
C ASP A 81 -14.91 -14.47 -14.45
N ALA A 82 -15.29 -14.70 -13.19
CA ALA A 82 -16.56 -15.30 -12.82
C ALA A 82 -17.77 -14.35 -12.94
N GLY A 83 -17.56 -13.08 -13.29
CA GLY A 83 -18.62 -12.08 -13.44
C GLY A 83 -19.29 -11.66 -12.12
N LEU A 84 -18.68 -11.99 -10.97
CA LEU A 84 -19.20 -11.68 -9.64
C LEU A 84 -18.88 -10.26 -9.19
N ILE A 85 -17.81 -9.67 -9.73
CA ILE A 85 -17.45 -8.27 -9.47
C ILE A 85 -17.10 -7.54 -10.77
N GLU A 86 -17.20 -6.23 -10.76
CA GLU A 86 -16.70 -5.35 -11.82
C GLU A 86 -15.89 -4.22 -11.18
N ARG A 87 -14.61 -4.08 -11.55
CA ARG A 87 -13.80 -2.94 -11.11
C ARG A 87 -13.77 -1.88 -12.19
N ARG A 88 -14.11 -0.64 -11.83
CA ARG A 88 -13.93 0.54 -12.68
C ARG A 88 -12.86 1.46 -12.11
N ARG A 89 -11.92 1.83 -12.97
CA ARG A 89 -10.93 2.87 -12.66
C ARG A 89 -11.64 4.23 -12.74
N SER A 90 -11.63 4.98 -11.65
CA SER A 90 -12.36 6.25 -11.58
C SER A 90 -11.58 7.45 -12.14
N GLY A 91 -10.38 7.24 -12.70
CA GLY A 91 -9.49 8.28 -13.23
C GLY A 91 -8.17 8.39 -12.46
N PHE A 92 -7.31 9.32 -12.87
CA PHE A 92 -6.11 9.69 -12.11
C PHE A 92 -6.56 10.31 -10.77
N SER A 93 -5.87 9.98 -9.67
CA SER A 93 -6.15 10.36 -8.27
C SER A 93 -7.46 9.88 -7.61
N LYS A 94 -8.45 9.36 -8.35
CA LYS A 94 -9.68 8.82 -7.76
C LYS A 94 -9.55 7.34 -7.41
N PRO A 95 -10.01 6.90 -6.23
CA PRO A 95 -9.88 5.52 -5.83
C PRO A 95 -10.76 4.61 -6.71
N ASN A 96 -10.34 3.36 -6.86
CA ASN A 96 -11.06 2.39 -7.69
C ASN A 96 -12.44 2.09 -7.10
N ARG A 97 -13.44 2.02 -7.98
CA ARG A 97 -14.81 1.64 -7.62
C ARG A 97 -15.01 0.18 -7.96
N ILE A 98 -15.51 -0.59 -7.00
CA ILE A 98 -15.84 -2.01 -7.16
C ILE A 98 -17.35 -2.14 -7.11
N TYR A 99 -17.94 -2.78 -8.11
CA TYR A 99 -19.36 -3.11 -8.15
C TYR A 99 -19.50 -4.61 -7.88
N VAL A 100 -20.20 -4.96 -6.80
CA VAL A 100 -20.50 -6.36 -6.48
C VAL A 100 -21.78 -6.75 -7.22
N LYS A 101 -21.71 -7.81 -8.01
CA LYS A 101 -22.85 -8.38 -8.72
C LYS A 101 -23.36 -9.60 -7.96
N LEU A 102 -24.67 -9.69 -7.88
CA LEU A 102 -25.34 -10.91 -7.44
C LEU A 102 -25.68 -11.70 -8.71
N PRO A 103 -25.39 -13.01 -8.77
CA PRO A 103 -25.90 -13.82 -9.86
C PRO A 103 -27.43 -13.73 -9.87
N PRO A 104 -28.08 -13.59 -11.04
CA PRO A 104 -29.54 -13.64 -11.12
C PRO A 104 -30.02 -14.95 -10.49
N GLU A 105 -31.09 -14.88 -9.70
CA GLU A 105 -31.72 -15.95 -8.91
C GLU A 105 -32.22 -17.18 -9.72
N GLY A 106 -31.60 -17.52 -10.86
CA GLY A 106 -32.03 -18.57 -11.79
C GLY A 106 -30.99 -19.65 -12.10
N GLN A 107 -29.77 -19.61 -11.54
CA GLN A 107 -28.78 -20.70 -11.70
C GLN A 107 -28.54 -21.52 -10.43
N ASN A 108 -29.19 -21.14 -9.32
CA ASN A 108 -29.32 -22.03 -8.17
C ASN A 108 -30.47 -23.01 -8.43
N SER A 109 -30.33 -23.86 -9.44
CA SER A 109 -31.05 -25.13 -9.42
C SER A 109 -30.48 -25.93 -8.25
N PHE A 110 -30.99 -25.68 -7.05
CA PHE A 110 -31.01 -26.68 -6.01
C PHE A 110 -31.77 -27.87 -6.60
N GLN A 111 -31.06 -28.79 -7.25
CA GLN A 111 -31.57 -30.14 -7.40
C GLN A 111 -31.61 -30.72 -6.00
N THR A 112 -32.71 -30.43 -5.32
CA THR A 112 -33.31 -31.32 -4.35
C THR A 112 -33.70 -32.56 -5.13
N THR A 113 -32.74 -33.45 -5.33
CA THR A 113 -33.06 -34.88 -5.43
C THR A 113 -32.54 -35.50 -4.15
N ASP A 114 -33.46 -35.68 -3.20
CA ASP A 114 -33.43 -36.81 -2.29
C ASP A 114 -33.09 -38.07 -3.10
N ARG A 115 -31.83 -38.48 -3.08
CA ARG A 115 -31.46 -39.82 -3.47
C ARG A 115 -30.40 -40.30 -2.51
N ASN A 116 -30.90 -40.98 -1.48
CA ASN A 116 -30.30 -42.06 -0.71
C ASN A 116 -28.76 -42.18 -0.76
N PRO A 117 -28.07 -42.14 0.40
CA PRO A 117 -26.68 -42.56 0.47
C PRO A 117 -26.63 -44.08 0.30
N SER A 118 -26.45 -44.58 -0.92
CA SER A 118 -26.13 -45.99 -1.12
C SER A 118 -24.64 -46.20 -0.83
N SER A 119 -24.39 -46.83 0.32
CA SER A 119 -23.42 -47.90 0.53
C SER A 119 -21.98 -47.70 0.03
N ILE A 120 -21.10 -47.50 1.01
CA ILE A 120 -19.80 -48.16 1.19
C ILE A 120 -19.53 -49.24 0.13
N GLU A 121 -18.49 -49.02 -0.69
CA GLU A 121 -17.70 -50.10 -1.26
C GLU A 121 -16.24 -49.96 -0.83
N LYS A 122 -15.67 -51.11 -0.51
CA LYS A 122 -14.36 -51.31 0.10
C LYS A 122 -13.23 -51.17 -0.93
N GLU A 123 -12.17 -50.49 -0.48
CA GLU A 123 -10.78 -50.95 -0.44
C GLU A 123 -10.05 -51.26 -1.77
N LYS A 124 -8.95 -50.53 -2.00
CA LYS A 124 -7.61 -51.12 -2.19
C LYS A 124 -6.53 -50.01 -2.19
N CYS A 125 -5.90 -49.80 -1.05
CA CYS A 125 -4.58 -49.18 -0.97
C CYS A 125 -3.54 -50.31 -1.02
N PRO A 126 -2.65 -50.38 -2.03
CA PRO A 126 -1.48 -51.24 -1.95
C PRO A 126 -0.41 -50.55 -1.11
N THR A 127 -0.12 -51.15 0.04
CA THR A 127 1.11 -50.94 0.79
C THR A 127 2.29 -51.47 -0.04
N ASP A 128 3.26 -50.60 -0.36
CA ASP A 128 4.64 -51.05 -0.51
C ASP A 128 5.54 -50.10 0.27
N GLY A 129 6.27 -50.67 1.21
CA GLY A 129 7.21 -49.96 2.05
C GLY A 129 8.58 -49.94 1.42
N LYS A 130 9.39 -48.93 1.77
CA LYS A 130 10.73 -49.13 2.37
C LYS A 130 11.45 -47.81 2.66
N LYS A 131 12.00 -47.82 3.88
CA LYS A 131 13.28 -47.26 4.34
C LYS A 131 13.46 -45.74 4.46
N ILE A 132 13.51 -45.36 5.73
CA ILE A 132 14.26 -44.25 6.32
C ILE A 132 15.72 -44.29 5.85
N VAL A 133 16.22 -43.15 5.36
CA VAL A 133 17.63 -42.74 5.43
C VAL A 133 17.67 -41.24 5.78
N PRO A 134 18.38 -40.83 6.84
CA PRO A 134 18.69 -39.42 7.14
C PRO A 134 20.02 -39.00 6.47
N MET A 135 20.31 -37.68 6.46
CA MET A 135 21.48 -36.95 5.90
C MET A 135 21.16 -36.22 4.59
N THR A 136 21.59 -34.99 4.30
CA THR A 136 22.58 -34.08 4.92
C THR A 136 22.34 -32.66 4.40
N ASP A 137 22.88 -31.69 5.14
CA ASP A 137 23.10 -30.27 4.81
C ASP A 137 22.86 -29.83 3.36
N ARG A 138 21.82 -29.01 3.17
CA ARG A 138 21.79 -28.06 2.06
C ARG A 138 21.73 -26.65 2.64
N LYS A 139 22.90 -26.01 2.69
CA LYS A 139 23.07 -24.58 3.00
C LYS A 139 22.13 -23.76 2.10
N LEU A 140 21.17 -23.08 2.71
CA LEU A 140 20.42 -22.01 2.08
C LEU A 140 21.32 -20.75 2.05
N SER A 141 21.41 -20.13 0.88
CA SER A 141 22.13 -18.89 0.67
C SER A 141 21.40 -17.74 1.39
N PRO A 142 22.06 -16.93 2.24
CA PRO A 142 21.41 -15.80 2.89
C PRO A 142 21.41 -14.61 1.94
N ASN A 143 20.30 -14.39 1.21
CA ASN A 143 20.08 -13.11 0.56
C ASN A 143 19.57 -12.11 1.58
N ASN A 144 20.51 -11.38 2.17
CA ASN A 144 20.26 -10.09 2.79
C ASN A 144 19.73 -9.14 1.70
N LEU A 145 18.48 -8.69 1.83
CA LEU A 145 18.06 -7.42 1.27
C LEU A 145 17.38 -6.60 2.35
N SER A 146 18.09 -5.56 2.77
CA SER A 146 17.60 -4.42 3.52
C SER A 146 16.72 -3.54 2.62
N SER A 147 15.63 -3.03 3.18
CA SER A 147 15.00 -1.73 2.86
C SER A 147 13.80 -1.58 3.80
N SER A 148 13.97 -0.91 4.93
CA SER A 148 13.80 0.53 5.11
C SER A 148 12.34 0.99 4.99
N ASN A 149 11.75 1.25 6.16
CA ASN A 149 10.80 2.33 6.48
C ASN A 149 9.78 2.76 5.43
N LEU A 150 8.49 2.59 5.78
CA LEU A 150 7.46 3.58 5.50
C LEU A 150 6.34 3.47 6.56
N ASN A 151 6.68 3.87 7.79
CA ASN A 151 5.70 4.51 8.65
C ASN A 151 5.65 5.98 8.22
N GLN A 152 4.63 6.35 7.47
CA GLN A 152 4.12 7.73 7.51
C GLN A 152 2.63 7.67 7.20
N ASN A 153 1.85 7.54 8.27
CA ASN A 153 0.42 7.80 8.25
C ASN A 153 0.17 9.24 7.80
N HIS A 154 -0.38 9.37 6.60
CA HIS A 154 -1.59 10.12 6.30
C HIS A 154 -2.07 11.10 7.38
N MET A 155 -1.99 12.40 7.09
CA MET A 155 -3.02 13.34 7.53
C MET A 155 -3.61 14.01 6.30
N SER A 156 -4.92 13.77 6.13
CA SER A 156 -5.80 14.48 5.23
C SER A 156 -5.59 15.98 5.40
N ARG A 157 -5.16 16.67 4.34
CA ARG A 157 -5.28 18.11 4.24
C ARG A 157 -5.39 18.45 2.75
N GLU A 158 -6.37 19.29 2.46
CA GLU A 158 -6.80 19.71 1.14
C GLU A 158 -5.57 20.02 0.27
N SER A 159 -5.34 19.23 -0.77
CA SER A 159 -4.15 19.40 -1.61
C SER A 159 -4.40 20.55 -2.58
N GLU A 160 -3.95 21.73 -2.17
CA GLU A 160 -3.49 22.75 -3.11
C GLU A 160 -2.37 22.12 -3.96
N ALA A 161 -2.37 22.40 -5.27
CA ALA A 161 -1.37 21.86 -6.17
C ALA A 161 0.01 22.40 -5.76
N PRO A 162 1.03 21.55 -5.50
CA PRO A 162 2.35 22.02 -5.11
C PRO A 162 2.92 22.98 -6.15
N ALA A 163 3.28 24.18 -5.72
CA ALA A 163 3.92 25.15 -6.58
C ALA A 163 5.34 24.66 -6.92
N ALA A 164 5.71 24.81 -8.20
CA ALA A 164 7.01 24.39 -8.72
C ALA A 164 7.98 25.58 -8.70
N TYR A 165 9.05 25.45 -7.94
CA TYR A 165 10.05 26.48 -7.72
C TYR A 165 11.41 26.11 -8.35
N GLY A 166 12.27 27.12 -8.50
CA GLY A 166 13.61 26.99 -9.05
C GLY A 166 13.68 27.12 -10.57
N ARG A 167 14.91 27.25 -11.08
CA ARG A 167 15.19 27.49 -12.51
C ARG A 167 14.64 26.39 -13.42
N TYR A 168 14.69 25.14 -12.95
CA TYR A 168 14.23 23.97 -13.70
C TYR A 168 12.82 23.51 -13.29
N LYS A 169 12.13 24.26 -12.41
CA LYS A 169 10.79 23.93 -11.89
C LYS A 169 10.66 22.49 -11.37
N ASN A 170 11.73 21.99 -10.75
CA ASN A 170 11.86 20.62 -10.25
C ASN A 170 11.82 20.53 -8.72
N VAL A 171 11.58 21.66 -8.03
CA VAL A 171 11.41 21.74 -6.57
C VAL A 171 9.93 21.98 -6.27
N PHE A 172 9.24 20.97 -5.75
CA PHE A 172 7.82 21.08 -5.38
C PHE A 172 7.67 21.45 -3.91
N LEU A 173 7.02 22.57 -3.61
CA LEU A 173 6.72 23.01 -2.25
C LEU A 173 5.24 23.38 -2.18
N LEU A 174 4.60 23.06 -1.05
CA LEU A 174 3.28 23.60 -0.75
C LEU A 174 3.40 25.09 -0.40
N ASP A 175 2.35 25.87 -0.66
CA ASP A 175 2.34 27.31 -0.34
C ASP A 175 2.58 27.55 1.16
N THR A 176 2.06 26.65 2.02
CA THR A 176 2.31 26.65 3.46
C THR A 176 3.79 26.41 3.79
N GLU A 177 4.43 25.43 3.14
CA GLU A 177 5.84 25.09 3.39
C GLU A 177 6.77 26.18 2.89
N HIS A 178 6.47 26.76 1.73
CA HIS A 178 7.21 27.89 1.18
C HIS A 178 7.10 29.12 2.09
N ALA A 179 5.91 29.42 2.62
CA ALA A 179 5.71 30.52 3.57
C ALA A 179 6.44 30.32 4.90
N GLU A 180 6.48 29.09 5.42
CA GLU A 180 7.29 28.74 6.60
C GLU A 180 8.78 28.94 6.33
N LEU A 181 9.29 28.42 5.21
CA LEU A 181 10.69 28.57 4.83
C LEU A 181 11.08 30.05 4.62
N LEU A 182 10.16 30.86 4.08
CA LEU A 182 10.39 32.29 3.86
C LEU A 182 10.46 33.04 5.20
N ARG A 183 9.69 32.60 6.21
CA ARG A 183 9.75 33.14 7.57
C ARG A 183 11.09 32.82 8.24
N ASP A 184 11.58 31.59 8.07
CA ASP A 184 12.80 31.12 8.72
C ASP A 184 14.07 31.63 8.02
N TYR A 185 14.04 31.79 6.69
CA TYR A 185 15.20 32.10 5.86
C TYR A 185 14.89 33.11 4.73
N PRO A 186 14.39 34.32 5.05
CA PRO A 186 13.91 35.26 4.03
C PRO A 186 14.97 35.62 2.97
N ASP A 187 16.22 35.84 3.39
CA ASP A 187 17.28 36.31 2.50
C ASP A 187 18.01 35.19 1.75
N ARG A 188 17.81 33.92 2.13
CA ARG A 188 18.59 32.78 1.61
C ARG A 188 17.74 31.72 0.92
N LEU A 189 16.43 31.77 1.07
CA LEU A 189 15.53 30.76 0.53
C LEU A 189 15.66 30.62 -1.00
N ASP A 190 15.64 31.73 -1.74
CA ASP A 190 15.73 31.72 -3.20
C ASP A 190 17.03 31.08 -3.71
N ARG A 191 18.13 31.33 -3.00
CA ARG A 191 19.44 30.73 -3.29
C ARG A 191 19.39 29.22 -3.06
N LEU A 192 18.86 28.77 -1.92
CA LEU A 192 18.76 27.35 -1.58
C LEU A 192 17.86 26.58 -2.56
N ILE A 193 16.73 27.17 -2.96
CA ILE A 193 15.83 26.60 -3.96
C ILE A 193 16.56 26.47 -5.32
N SER A 194 17.29 27.50 -5.73
CA SER A 194 18.03 27.49 -7.00
C SER A 194 19.17 26.47 -7.03
N GLU A 195 19.89 26.34 -5.92
CA GLU A 195 20.99 25.40 -5.77
C GLU A 195 20.48 23.95 -5.73
N LEU A 196 19.38 23.70 -4.99
CA LEU A 196 18.71 22.40 -4.98
C LEU A 196 18.18 22.03 -6.37
N SER A 197 17.55 22.99 -7.07
CA SER A 197 17.04 22.80 -8.43
C SER A 197 18.15 22.39 -9.41
N SER A 198 19.31 23.05 -9.35
CA SER A 198 20.47 22.75 -10.19
C SER A 198 21.14 21.42 -9.82
N TYR A 199 21.18 21.10 -8.51
CA TYR A 199 21.75 19.85 -8.02
C TYR A 199 20.93 18.63 -8.45
N MET A 200 19.60 18.69 -8.37
CA MET A 200 18.74 17.58 -8.80
C MET A 200 18.88 17.32 -10.30
N GLU A 201 18.96 18.39 -11.11
CA GLU A 201 19.12 18.28 -12.56
C GLU A 201 20.49 17.70 -12.95
N SER A 202 21.56 18.12 -12.27
CA SER A 202 22.93 17.67 -12.57
C SER A 202 23.25 16.27 -12.05
N THR A 203 22.68 15.87 -10.91
CA THR A 203 22.96 14.56 -10.28
C THR A 203 21.89 13.50 -10.56
N GLY A 204 20.75 13.90 -11.13
CA GLY A 204 19.59 13.02 -11.36
C GLY A 204 18.91 12.55 -10.07
N ARG A 205 19.21 13.17 -8.92
CA ARG A 205 18.62 12.79 -7.62
C ARG A 205 17.30 13.52 -7.42
N SER A 206 16.29 12.79 -6.95
CA SER A 206 15.02 13.36 -6.51
C SER A 206 14.83 13.15 -5.00
N TYR A 207 14.22 14.12 -4.34
CA TYR A 207 13.96 14.10 -2.90
C TYR A 207 12.45 14.00 -2.66
N GLN A 208 12.05 13.17 -1.70
CA GLN A 208 10.63 12.96 -1.38
C GLN A 208 10.00 14.19 -0.71
N ASN A 209 10.78 14.94 0.08
CA ASN A 209 10.35 16.19 0.69
C ASN A 209 11.41 17.27 0.44
N HIS A 210 11.10 18.19 -0.47
CA HIS A 210 12.00 19.27 -0.83
C HIS A 210 12.19 20.28 0.31
N ALA A 211 11.14 20.58 1.08
CA ALA A 211 11.20 21.51 2.21
C ALA A 211 12.19 21.04 3.30
N ALA A 212 12.14 19.76 3.67
CA ALA A 212 13.06 19.18 4.65
C ALA A 212 14.52 19.20 4.15
N THR A 213 14.72 19.00 2.84
CA THR A 213 16.04 19.05 2.22
C THR A 213 16.61 20.46 2.27
N ILE A 214 15.78 21.48 1.98
CA ILE A 214 16.14 22.90 2.09
C ILE A 214 16.51 23.25 3.54
N ARG A 215 15.72 22.81 4.54
CA ARG A 215 16.04 23.02 5.97
C ARG A 215 17.40 22.44 6.34
N ARG A 216 17.67 21.19 5.94
CA ARG A 216 18.97 20.53 6.18
C ARG A 216 20.14 21.26 5.51
N TRP A 217 19.94 21.77 4.29
CA TRP A 217 20.96 22.56 3.60
C TRP A 217 21.20 23.91 4.27
N ALA A 218 20.13 24.58 4.73
CA ALA A 218 20.23 25.84 5.46
C ALA A 218 21.01 25.68 6.78
N GLU A 219 20.81 24.58 7.51
CA GLU A 219 21.58 24.26 8.72
C GLU A 219 23.06 24.03 8.41
N ASN A 220 23.38 23.34 7.31
CA ASN A 220 24.77 23.08 6.91
C ASN A 220 25.48 24.31 6.34
N ASP A 221 24.73 25.29 5.81
CA ASP A 221 25.27 26.59 5.38
C ASP A 221 25.62 27.47 6.59
N LYS A 222 24.84 27.40 7.68
CA LYS A 222 25.17 28.07 8.96
C LYS A 222 26.48 27.56 9.55
N THR A 223 26.75 26.26 9.51
CA THR A 223 27.98 25.67 10.07
C THR A 223 29.22 25.96 9.23
N LYS A 224 29.07 26.17 7.91
CA LYS A 224 30.16 26.62 7.04
C LYS A 224 30.53 28.10 7.24
N GLY A 225 29.61 28.90 7.79
CA GLY A 225 29.81 30.32 8.08
C GLY A 225 30.41 30.63 9.46
N VAL A 226 30.63 29.64 10.31
CA VAL A 226 31.32 29.84 11.60
C VAL A 226 32.84 29.82 11.36
N PRO A 227 33.57 30.92 11.58
CA PRO A 227 35.02 30.90 11.49
C PRO A 227 35.56 29.93 12.55
N LYS A 228 36.34 28.93 12.11
CA LYS A 228 37.06 28.04 13.02
C LYS A 228 37.99 28.90 13.89
N GLN A 229 37.85 28.83 15.21
CA GLN A 229 38.81 29.41 16.15
C GLN A 229 40.20 28.76 15.92
N GLY A 230 41.21 29.61 15.72
CA GLY A 230 42.59 29.38 16.12
C GLY A 230 43.51 28.68 15.11
N ILE A 231 44.17 29.46 14.27
CA ILE A 231 45.59 29.22 13.94
C ILE A 231 46.34 30.40 14.56
N PRO A 232 47.28 30.20 15.51
CA PRO A 232 48.07 31.30 16.03
C PRO A 232 48.95 31.87 14.92
N ASP A 233 48.99 33.21 14.86
CA ASP A 233 49.79 33.99 13.93
C ASP A 233 51.29 33.68 14.17
N TYR A 234 51.87 32.84 13.31
CA TYR A 234 53.32 32.69 13.24
C TYR A 234 53.88 33.78 12.33
N THR A 235 54.04 34.98 12.89
CA THR A 235 54.93 35.99 12.31
C THR A 235 56.37 35.51 12.51
N CYS A 236 56.93 34.90 11.47
CA CYS A 236 58.35 34.53 11.42
C CYS A 236 59.20 35.80 11.48
N LYS A 237 59.99 35.97 12.55
CA LYS A 237 61.04 36.98 12.63
C LYS A 237 62.25 36.40 11.90
N GLU A 238 62.53 36.96 10.73
CA GLU A 238 63.70 36.63 9.93
C GLU A 238 64.96 37.14 10.65
N GLY A 239 65.80 36.22 11.11
CA GLY A 239 67.08 36.56 11.70
C GLY A 239 67.51 35.58 12.80
N GLU A 240 67.94 34.39 12.39
CA GLU A 240 69.01 33.62 13.03
C GLU A 240 69.32 32.40 12.13
N SER A 241 70.10 32.68 11.07
CA SER A 241 71.00 31.68 10.51
C SER A 241 72.29 31.70 11.34
N LEU A 242 72.71 30.48 11.74
CA LEU A 242 74.01 30.08 12.29
C LEU A 242 74.30 30.42 13.75
#